data_AF-X7ZWH9-F1
#
_entry.id   AF-X7ZWH9-F1
#
_cell.length_a   1.000
_cell.length_b   1.000
_cell.length_c   1.000
_cell.angle_alpha   90.00
_cell.angle_beta   90.00
_cell.angle_gamma   90.00
#
_symmetry.space_group_name_H-M   'P 1'
#
loop_
_entity.id
_entity.type
_entity.pdbx_description
1 polymer ?
#
loop_
_entity_poly.entity_id
_entity_poly.type
_entity_poly.pdbx_seq_one_letter_code
_entity_poly.pdbx_strand_id
1 'polypeptide(L)'
;MIVASVVGPSRYNRAKLEAYECGIEPPESSPARTTSGHRFPVKYYLTAMLFIVFDIEIVFLYPWAVSYDALGIFALVEMVVFMLTVLVAYAYVWRRGGLTWD
;
A
#
# COMPACT_ATOMS: atom_id res chain seq x y z
N MET A 1 -8.56 -15.47 17.27
CA MET A 1 -8.84 -14.39 18.25
C MET A 1 -9.77 -14.86 19.38
N ILE A 2 -10.91 -15.49 19.08
CA ILE A 2 -11.93 -15.92 20.07
C ILE A 2 -11.42 -16.94 21.11
N VAL A 3 -10.72 -17.99 20.68
CA VAL A 3 -10.22 -19.04 21.60
C VAL A 3 -9.17 -18.47 22.57
N ALA A 4 -8.29 -17.59 22.08
CA ALA A 4 -7.25 -16.95 22.89
C ALA A 4 -7.83 -15.95 23.91
N SER A 5 -8.90 -15.23 23.57
CA SER A 5 -9.57 -14.32 24.51
C SER A 5 -10.36 -15.04 25.60
N VAL A 6 -10.78 -16.29 25.39
CA VAL A 6 -11.60 -17.06 26.35
C VAL A 6 -10.74 -17.90 27.30
N VAL A 7 -9.69 -18.54 26.80
CA VAL A 7 -8.81 -19.41 27.61
C VAL A 7 -7.68 -18.61 28.27
N GLY A 8 -7.29 -17.48 27.68
CA GLY A 8 -6.18 -16.66 28.15
C GLY A 8 -6.51 -15.87 29.43
N PRO A 9 -5.56 -15.72 30.37
CA PRO A 9 -5.77 -14.95 31.59
C PRO A 9 -5.95 -13.46 31.28
N SER A 10 -7.18 -12.97 31.40
CA SER A 10 -7.48 -11.54 31.32
C SER A 10 -7.10 -10.85 32.64
N ARG A 11 -5.93 -10.22 32.66
CA ARG A 11 -5.48 -9.37 33.78
C ARG A 11 -5.31 -7.95 33.27
N TYR A 12 -6.31 -7.12 33.55
CA TYR A 12 -6.27 -5.69 33.28
C TYR A 12 -5.15 -5.04 34.09
N ASN A 13 -4.27 -4.32 33.41
CA ASN A 13 -3.27 -3.46 34.02
C ASN A 13 -3.14 -2.23 33.13
N ARG A 14 -3.23 -1.03 33.70
CA ARG A 14 -3.14 0.23 32.97
C ARG A 14 -1.86 0.31 32.14
N ALA A 15 -0.73 -0.15 32.69
CA ALA A 15 0.55 -0.19 31.97
C ALA A 15 0.57 -1.13 30.75
N LYS A 16 -0.31 -2.14 30.69
CA LYS A 16 -0.43 -3.03 29.51
C LYS A 16 -1.18 -2.39 28.34
N LEU A 17 -1.92 -1.31 28.61
CA LEU A 17 -2.71 -0.58 27.61
C LEU A 17 -2.01 0.70 27.13
N GLU A 18 -0.89 1.04 27.74
CA GLU A 18 -0.05 2.17 27.36
C GLU A 18 0.91 1.75 26.22
N ALA A 19 1.25 2.70 25.35
CA ALA A 19 2.22 2.48 24.29
C ALA A 19 3.62 2.23 24.88
N TYR A 20 4.39 1.34 24.24
CA TYR A 20 5.75 1.06 24.68
C TYR A 20 6.68 2.21 24.31
N GLU A 21 7.30 2.84 25.31
CA GLU A 21 8.21 3.99 25.18
C GLU A 21 9.50 3.79 25.98
N CYS A 22 9.97 2.54 26.15
CA CYS A 22 11.18 2.20 26.90
C CYS A 22 11.25 2.77 28.34
N GLY A 23 10.10 3.02 28.97
CA GLY A 23 10.01 3.57 30.33
C GLY A 23 10.04 5.10 30.42
N ILE A 24 10.02 5.81 29.29
CA ILE A 24 9.83 7.27 29.23
C ILE A 24 8.33 7.54 29.10
N GLU A 25 7.79 8.46 29.90
CA GLU A 25 6.41 8.90 29.70
C GLU A 25 6.32 9.67 28.38
N PRO A 26 5.35 9.35 27.50
CA PRO A 26 5.20 10.07 26.24
C PRO A 26 4.98 11.55 26.56
N PRO A 27 5.84 12.47 26.09
CA PRO A 27 5.61 13.90 26.27
C PRO A 27 4.23 14.28 25.73
N GLU A 28 3.63 15.34 26.27
CA GLU A 28 2.34 15.87 25.79
C GLU A 28 2.37 16.30 24.31
N SER A 29 3.56 16.50 23.75
CA SER A 29 3.86 16.71 22.33
C SER A 29 4.14 15.42 21.54
N SER A 30 4.00 14.23 22.13
CA SER A 30 4.24 12.97 21.42
C SER A 30 3.30 12.86 20.22
N PRO A 31 3.80 12.38 19.07
CA PRO A 31 3.00 12.20 17.85
C PRO A 31 1.83 11.23 18.03
N ALA A 32 1.85 10.40 19.08
CA ALA A 32 0.74 9.54 19.48
C ALA A 32 -0.42 10.28 20.18
N ARG A 33 -0.20 11.50 20.69
CA ARG A 33 -1.17 12.26 21.49
C ARG A 33 -1.56 13.61 20.88
N THR A 34 -0.71 14.19 20.02
CA THR A 34 -1.05 15.38 19.24
C THR A 34 -1.64 15.00 17.88
N THR A 35 -2.87 15.41 17.61
CA THR A 35 -3.60 15.19 16.34
C THR A 35 -2.90 15.85 15.13
N SER A 36 -1.79 16.58 15.30
CA SER A 36 -1.34 17.57 14.31
C SER A 36 0.17 17.69 14.10
N GLY A 37 0.98 16.62 14.11
CA GLY A 37 2.44 16.84 14.14
C GLY A 37 3.42 15.94 13.39
N HIS A 38 3.06 14.74 12.92
CA HIS A 38 4.04 13.92 12.21
C HIS A 38 3.93 14.10 10.69
N ARG A 39 4.92 14.76 10.09
CA ARG A 39 5.07 14.82 8.64
C ARG A 39 5.54 13.46 8.15
N PHE A 40 4.61 12.64 7.69
CA PHE A 40 4.95 11.38 7.05
C PHE A 40 5.71 11.64 5.74
N PRO A 41 6.81 10.91 5.48
CA PRO A 41 7.52 11.01 4.21
C PRO A 41 6.58 10.77 3.02
N VAL A 42 6.67 11.62 1.99
CA VAL A 42 5.83 11.54 0.77
C VAL A 42 6.05 10.24 -0.02
N LYS A 43 7.17 9.53 0.21
CA LYS A 43 7.48 8.22 -0.38
C LYS A 43 6.38 7.17 -0.18
N TYR A 44 5.70 7.17 0.96
CA TYR A 44 4.56 6.28 1.19
C TYR A 44 3.37 6.59 0.27
N TYR A 45 3.10 7.87 0.03
CA TYR A 45 2.02 8.30 -0.87
C TYR A 45 2.33 7.94 -2.33
N LEU A 46 3.55 8.20 -2.80
CA LEU A 46 3.95 7.86 -4.17
C LEU A 46 3.86 6.34 -4.43
N THR A 47 4.28 5.54 -3.45
CA THR A 47 4.21 4.08 -3.53
C THR A 47 2.76 3.59 -3.53
N ALA A 48 1.90 4.13 -2.65
CA ALA A 48 0.49 3.77 -2.59
C ALA A 48 -0.26 4.17 -3.87
N MET A 49 0.00 5.36 -4.41
CA MET A 49 -0.63 5.82 -5.64
C MET A 49 -0.19 4.97 -6.84
N LEU A 50 1.10 4.63 -6.94
CA LEU A 50 1.59 3.73 -7.98
C LEU A 50 0.96 2.34 -7.89
N PHE A 51 0.83 1.81 -6.67
CA PHE A 51 0.17 0.53 -6.43
C PHE A 51 -1.30 0.55 -6.88
N ILE A 52 -2.05 1.61 -6.56
CA ILE A 52 -3.45 1.75 -6.98
C ILE A 52 -3.58 1.78 -8.51
N VAL A 53 -2.72 2.55 -9.19
CA VAL A 53 -2.75 2.64 -10.66
C VAL A 53 -2.43 1.28 -11.28
N PHE A 54 -1.39 0.61 -10.80
CA PHE A 54 -1.01 -0.72 -11.27
C PHE A 54 -2.08 -1.79 -11.01
N ASP A 55 -2.75 -1.74 -9.86
CA ASP A 55 -3.84 -2.68 -9.52
C ASP A 55 -5.05 -2.47 -10.46
N ILE A 56 -5.40 -1.21 -10.74
CA ILE A 56 -6.44 -0.87 -11.72
C ILE A 56 -6.08 -1.38 -13.13
N GLU A 57 -4.82 -1.28 -13.54
CA GLU A 57 -4.37 -1.82 -14.83
C GLU A 57 -4.53 -3.33 -14.90
N ILE A 58 -4.19 -4.07 -13.83
CA ILE A 58 -4.43 -5.52 -13.76
C ILE A 58 -5.92 -5.85 -13.84
N VAL A 59 -6.78 -5.05 -13.20
CA VAL A 59 -8.24 -5.21 -13.32
C VAL A 59 -8.69 -5.13 -14.78
N PHE A 60 -8.09 -4.26 -15.59
CA PHE A 60 -8.36 -4.20 -17.04
C PHE A 60 -7.75 -5.36 -17.84
N LEU A 61 -6.68 -5.98 -17.36
CA LEU A 61 -6.09 -7.17 -17.99
C LEU A 61 -6.99 -8.42 -17.84
N TYR A 62 -7.76 -8.51 -16.75
CA TYR A 62 -8.58 -9.71 -16.47
C TYR A 62 -9.65 -10.02 -17.53
N PRO A 63 -10.52 -9.08 -17.94
CA PRO A 63 -11.52 -9.34 -18.97
C PRO A 63 -10.89 -9.83 -20.27
N TRP A 64 -9.81 -9.19 -20.71
CA TRP A 64 -9.06 -9.61 -21.90
C TRP A 64 -8.50 -11.03 -21.77
N ALA A 65 -7.90 -11.36 -20.62
CA ALA A 65 -7.33 -12.68 -20.38
C ALA A 65 -8.40 -13.79 -20.40
N VAL A 66 -9.60 -13.49 -19.89
CA VAL A 66 -10.73 -14.42 -19.89
C VAL A 66 -11.36 -14.56 -21.27
N SER A 67 -11.43 -13.49 -22.07
CA SER A 67 -12.07 -13.49 -23.40
C SER A 67 -11.10 -13.67 -24.57
N TYR A 68 -9.86 -14.10 -24.33
CA TYR A 68 -8.81 -14.16 -25.35
C TYR A 68 -9.20 -15.01 -26.58
N ASP A 69 -9.89 -16.13 -26.37
CA ASP A 69 -10.30 -17.05 -27.44
C ASP A 69 -11.25 -16.42 -28.48
N ALA A 70 -11.99 -15.37 -28.13
CA ALA A 70 -12.97 -14.75 -29.02
C ALA A 70 -12.40 -13.64 -29.93
N LEU A 71 -11.29 -13.01 -29.52
CA LEU A 71 -10.77 -11.78 -30.15
C LEU A 71 -9.46 -12.00 -30.94
N GLY A 72 -8.74 -13.11 -30.70
CA GLY A 72 -7.56 -13.50 -31.48
C GLY A 72 -6.46 -12.43 -31.56
N ILE A 73 -5.91 -12.21 -32.75
CA ILE A 73 -4.74 -11.33 -32.98
C ILE A 73 -5.05 -9.85 -32.69
N PHE A 74 -6.31 -9.40 -32.87
CA PHE A 74 -6.70 -8.02 -32.60
C PHE A 74 -6.54 -7.68 -31.11
N ALA A 75 -7.04 -8.55 -30.23
CA ALA A 75 -6.88 -8.44 -28.79
C ALA A 75 -5.39 -8.49 -28.37
N LEU A 76 -4.57 -9.26 -29.06
CA LEU A 76 -3.13 -9.33 -28.77
C LEU A 76 -2.42 -7.99 -29.07
N VAL A 77 -2.72 -7.37 -30.21
CA VAL A 77 -2.15 -6.06 -30.57
C VAL A 77 -2.61 -4.98 -29.59
N GLU A 78 -3.91 -4.95 -29.26
CA GLU A 78 -4.46 -4.00 -28.30
C GLU A 78 -3.78 -4.13 -26.93
N MET A 79 -3.52 -5.36 -26.47
CA MET A 79 -2.81 -5.56 -25.20
C MET A 79 -1.35 -5.16 -25.23
N VAL A 80 -0.64 -5.41 -26.32
CA VAL A 80 0.75 -4.95 -26.45
C VAL A 80 0.80 -3.43 -26.39
N VAL A 81 -0.12 -2.74 -27.06
CA VAL A 81 -0.21 -1.27 -27.03
C VAL A 81 -0.53 -0.79 -25.62
N PHE A 82 -1.51 -1.40 -24.94
CA PHE A 82 -1.86 -1.07 -23.55
C PHE A 82 -0.67 -1.29 -22.59
N MET A 83 0.06 -2.39 -22.74
CA MET A 83 1.19 -2.70 -21.87
C MET A 83 2.36 -1.72 -22.08
N LEU A 84 2.58 -1.29 -23.32
CA LEU A 84 3.60 -0.29 -23.63
C LEU A 84 3.29 1.08 -23.03
N THR A 85 2.03 1.53 -23.06
CA THR A 85 1.67 2.84 -22.49
C THR A 85 1.87 2.85 -20.98
N VAL A 86 1.50 1.77 -20.30
CA VAL A 86 1.75 1.56 -18.86
C VAL A 86 3.25 1.54 -18.55
N LEU A 87 4.03 0.76 -19.31
CA LEU A 87 5.49 0.68 -19.14
C LEU A 87 6.17 2.04 -19.25
N VAL A 88 5.70 2.91 -20.15
CA VAL A 88 6.21 4.29 -20.28
C VAL A 88 5.92 5.10 -19.02
N ALA A 89 4.72 5.01 -18.47
CA ALA A 89 4.36 5.70 -17.22
C ALA A 89 5.22 5.20 -16.04
N TYR A 90 5.41 3.89 -15.93
CA TYR A 90 6.26 3.29 -14.90
C TYR A 90 7.74 3.70 -15.05
N ALA A 91 8.28 3.64 -16.27
CA ALA A 91 9.65 4.05 -16.56
C ALA A 91 9.90 5.53 -16.25
N TYR A 92 8.89 6.38 -16.46
CA TYR A 92 8.95 7.79 -16.10
C TYR A 92 9.07 8.00 -14.58
N VAL A 93 8.24 7.32 -13.79
CA VAL A 93 8.26 7.39 -12.32
C VAL A 93 9.58 6.85 -11.78
N TRP A 94 10.08 5.76 -12.35
CA TRP A 94 11.40 5.23 -12.02
C TRP A 94 12.49 6.26 -12.28
N ARG A 95 12.55 6.85 -13.49
CA ARG A 95 13.56 7.86 -13.81
C ARG A 95 13.51 9.09 -12.90
N ARG A 96 12.34 9.46 -12.37
CA ARG A 96 12.20 10.56 -11.40
C ARG A 96 12.60 10.19 -9.97
N GLY A 97 13.02 8.95 -9.70
CA GLY A 97 13.39 8.50 -8.36
C GLY A 97 12.18 8.29 -7.44
N GLY A 98 10.97 8.08 -8.00
CA GLY A 98 9.77 7.86 -7.18
C GLY A 98 9.82 6.59 -6.31
N LEU A 99 10.82 5.73 -6.55
CA LEU A 99 11.02 4.43 -5.91
C LEU A 99 12.30 4.37 -5.05
N THR A 100 12.98 5.49 -4.80
CA THR A 100 14.20 5.49 -3.96
C THR A 100 13.84 5.48 -2.47
N TRP A 101 14.47 4.58 -1.70
CA TRP A 101 14.25 4.38 -0.27
C TRP A 101 15.54 4.61 0.51
N ASP A 102 16.02 5.86 0.52
CA ASP A 102 16.96 6.37 1.53
C ASP A 102 16.20 7.08 2.66
#